data_AF-A0A433U893-F1
#
_entry.id   AF-A0A433U893-F1
#
_cell.length_a   1.000
_cell.length_b   1.000
_cell.length_c   1.000
_cell.angle_alpha   90.00
_cell.angle_beta   90.00
_cell.angle_gamma   90.00
#
_symmetry.space_group_name_H-M   'P 1'
#
loop_
_entity.id
_entity.type
_entity.pdbx_description
1 polymer ?
#
loop_
_entity_poly.entity_id
_entity_poly.type
_entity_poly.pdbx_seq_one_letter_code
_entity_poly.pdbx_strand_id
1 'polypeptide(L)'
;REFEKIRRDLREKSSELLDTQTKLNETSSRWHEEQIERFKTSKELLNAENQITALSRERAILKNQLKDRSYKLDISQEKAAECEKKSLIQQDEILKLFRSESTLKEDLLSAEIRLNRSRLEHKQLRQKHSDLKTRQDRIRTVLKIRERELMTCYSAKTNTFCGFEDPDICGFTNINDTSDYFDWVRTQGTTPSKRTGPSKDHTCDTLTGHFMFIEASAKGRGSNAILYSPMYRGLNEQCLDFFYHMFGRHVGTLNVYAQASGDTMKVAWRAFGNQGDHWTNARLAIPRELARAGYQIAFEGITENGYQGDISIDDVSVTDGPCPIDEKVVAVRVEINSTSVLRTGDVFAKKLKRKLRKRRGRQ
;
A
#
# COMPACT_ATOMS: atom_id res chain seq x y z
N ARG A 1 -2.18 8.60 25.73
CA ARG A 1 -2.81 9.75 25.02
C ARG A 1 -1.83 10.43 24.09
N GLU A 2 -0.73 11.01 24.56
CA GLU A 2 0.30 11.59 23.66
C GLU A 2 0.94 10.53 22.76
N PHE A 3 1.25 9.35 23.28
CA PHE A 3 1.71 8.22 22.48
C PHE A 3 0.74 7.85 21.33
N GLU A 4 -0.54 7.62 21.65
CA GLU A 4 -1.57 7.31 20.65
C GLU A 4 -1.76 8.42 19.62
N LYS A 5 -1.55 9.68 20.02
CA LYS A 5 -1.54 10.81 19.10
C LYS A 5 -0.35 10.70 18.13
N ILE A 6 0.86 10.50 18.64
CA ILE A 6 2.07 10.35 17.82
C ILE A 6 1.96 9.14 16.87
N ARG A 7 1.45 8.01 17.35
CA ARG A 7 1.23 6.81 16.54
C ARG A 7 0.24 7.08 15.40
N ARG A 8 -0.87 7.77 15.69
CA ARG A 8 -1.84 8.18 14.66
C ARG A 8 -1.22 9.13 13.65
N ASP A 9 -0.51 10.15 14.10
CA ASP A 9 0.14 11.14 13.24
C ASP A 9 1.20 10.48 12.33
N LEU A 10 1.95 9.49 12.84
CA LEU A 10 2.91 8.70 12.05
C LEU A 10 2.21 7.86 10.97
N ARG A 11 1.12 7.18 11.32
CA ARG A 11 0.32 6.38 10.37
C ARG A 11 -0.31 7.25 9.29
N GLU A 12 -0.87 8.40 9.67
CA GLU A 12 -1.42 9.38 8.74
C GLU A 12 -0.34 9.87 7.78
N LYS A 13 0.85 10.23 8.29
CA LYS A 13 1.97 10.65 7.43
C LYS A 13 2.47 9.54 6.51
N SER A 14 2.49 8.30 6.99
CA SER A 14 2.84 7.12 6.18
C SER A 14 1.81 6.87 5.07
N SER A 15 0.53 7.07 5.36
CA SER A 15 -0.57 6.99 4.40
C SER A 15 -0.51 8.10 3.35
N GLU A 16 -0.28 9.36 3.75
CA GLU A 16 -0.04 10.48 2.83
C GLU A 16 1.17 10.21 1.92
N LEU A 17 2.24 9.60 2.46
CA LEU A 17 3.40 9.20 1.68
C LEU A 17 3.09 8.08 0.68
N LEU A 18 2.14 7.20 0.97
CA LEU A 18 1.67 6.18 0.04
C LEU A 18 0.81 6.81 -1.07
N ASP A 19 -0.11 7.71 -0.74
CA ASP A 19 -0.94 8.42 -1.73
C ASP A 19 -0.08 9.26 -2.68
N THR A 20 0.90 9.98 -2.14
CA THR A 20 1.87 10.73 -2.95
C THR A 20 2.73 9.81 -3.82
N GLN A 21 3.09 8.60 -3.36
CA GLN A 21 3.77 7.60 -4.19
C GLN A 21 2.88 7.13 -5.34
N THR A 22 1.59 6.92 -5.10
CA THR A 22 0.62 6.54 -6.14
C THR A 22 0.51 7.63 -7.19
N LYS A 23 0.38 8.90 -6.78
CA LYS A 23 0.41 10.06 -7.68
C LYS A 23 1.73 10.18 -8.44
N LEU A 24 2.85 9.85 -7.80
CA LEU A 24 4.17 9.80 -8.46
C LEU A 24 4.22 8.70 -9.55
N ASN A 25 3.61 7.55 -9.29
CA ASN A 25 3.51 6.45 -10.25
C ASN A 25 2.56 6.79 -11.40
N GLU A 26 1.41 7.40 -11.12
CA GLU A 26 0.47 7.90 -12.14
C GLU A 26 1.11 8.97 -13.03
N THR A 27 1.87 9.90 -12.45
CA THR A 27 2.64 10.87 -13.23
C THR A 27 3.71 10.20 -14.07
N SER A 28 4.35 9.13 -13.59
CA SER A 28 5.26 8.29 -14.39
C SER A 28 4.56 7.58 -15.56
N SER A 29 3.33 7.09 -15.35
CA SER A 29 2.51 6.47 -16.41
C SER A 29 2.05 7.49 -17.46
N ARG A 30 1.56 8.67 -17.05
CA ARG A 30 1.27 9.78 -17.98
C ARG A 30 2.51 10.21 -18.75
N TRP A 31 3.67 10.16 -18.11
CA TRP A 31 4.96 10.39 -18.74
C TRP A 31 5.26 9.38 -19.85
N HIS A 32 4.92 8.11 -19.65
CA HIS A 32 5.06 7.08 -20.66
C HIS A 32 4.16 7.36 -21.87
N GLU A 33 2.92 7.80 -21.65
CA GLU A 33 1.99 8.21 -22.71
C GLU A 33 2.52 9.43 -23.51
N GLU A 34 3.06 10.44 -22.84
CA GLU A 34 3.68 11.59 -23.51
C GLU A 34 4.91 11.19 -24.36
N GLN A 35 5.65 10.13 -23.99
CA GLN A 35 6.72 9.60 -24.85
C GLN A 35 6.16 8.98 -26.12
N ILE A 36 5.05 8.24 -26.02
CA ILE A 36 4.39 7.63 -27.17
C ILE A 36 3.94 8.72 -28.17
N GLU A 37 3.39 9.83 -27.68
CA GLU A 37 3.02 10.98 -28.53
C GLU A 37 4.24 11.61 -29.22
N ARG A 38 5.37 11.78 -28.53
CA ARG A 38 6.61 12.29 -29.16
C ARG A 38 7.15 11.38 -30.26
N PHE A 39 7.03 10.06 -30.09
CA PHE A 39 7.39 9.11 -31.14
C PHE A 39 6.52 9.29 -32.39
N LYS A 40 5.23 9.61 -32.22
CA LYS A 40 4.34 9.96 -33.34
C LYS A 40 4.80 11.23 -34.03
N THR A 41 5.12 12.30 -33.29
CA THR A 41 5.64 13.55 -33.88
C THR A 41 6.97 13.33 -34.62
N SER A 42 7.87 12.49 -34.10
CA SER A 42 9.13 12.17 -34.79
C SER A 42 8.88 11.42 -36.12
N LYS A 43 7.83 10.62 -36.19
CA LYS A 43 7.40 9.94 -37.41
C LYS A 43 6.78 10.92 -38.42
N GLU A 44 6.03 11.92 -37.96
CA GLU A 44 5.50 13.01 -38.79
C GLU A 44 6.65 13.85 -39.38
N LEU A 45 7.68 14.13 -38.59
CA LEU A 45 8.87 14.86 -39.02
C LEU A 45 9.62 14.11 -40.14
N LEU A 46 9.81 12.79 -39.96
CA LEU A 46 10.39 11.92 -40.99
C LEU A 46 9.53 11.88 -42.27
N ASN A 47 8.21 11.92 -42.14
CA ASN A 47 7.30 11.96 -43.28
C ASN A 47 7.42 13.29 -44.05
N ALA A 48 7.55 14.41 -43.34
CA ALA A 48 7.80 15.72 -43.95
C ALA A 48 9.15 15.77 -44.68
N GLU A 49 10.22 15.21 -44.11
CA GLU A 49 11.54 15.10 -44.78
C GLU A 49 11.46 14.29 -46.09
N ASN A 50 10.71 13.19 -46.08
CA ASN A 50 10.46 12.38 -47.27
C ASN A 50 9.68 13.16 -48.34
N GLN A 51 8.69 13.96 -47.94
CA GLN A 51 7.95 14.84 -48.86
C GLN A 51 8.84 15.93 -49.47
N ILE A 52 9.67 16.60 -48.67
CA ILE A 52 10.65 17.59 -49.18
C ILE A 52 11.59 16.94 -50.21
N THR A 53 12.03 15.71 -49.94
CA THR A 53 12.89 14.94 -50.85
C THR A 53 12.17 14.60 -52.16
N ALA A 54 10.90 14.21 -52.10
CA ALA A 54 10.08 13.92 -53.28
C ALA A 54 9.86 15.17 -54.15
N LEU A 55 9.47 16.29 -53.53
CA LEU A 55 9.30 17.58 -54.22
C LEU A 55 10.61 18.06 -54.85
N SER A 56 11.75 17.85 -54.18
CA SER A 56 13.07 18.16 -54.72
C SER A 56 13.42 17.35 -55.98
N ARG A 57 12.99 16.08 -56.05
CA ARG A 57 13.17 15.22 -57.24
C ARG A 57 12.26 15.63 -58.38
N GLU A 58 10.99 15.91 -58.10
CA GLU A 58 10.01 16.36 -59.10
C GLU A 58 10.45 17.70 -59.73
N ARG A 59 10.96 18.62 -58.90
CA ARG A 59 11.61 19.85 -59.34
C ARG A 59 12.76 19.60 -60.31
N ALA A 60 13.64 18.64 -60.02
CA ALA A 60 14.77 18.29 -60.89
C ALA A 60 14.30 17.73 -62.25
N ILE A 61 13.23 16.92 -62.26
CA ILE A 61 12.63 16.40 -63.49
C ILE A 61 12.04 17.53 -64.34
N LEU A 62 11.21 18.39 -63.75
CA LEU A 62 10.59 19.52 -64.46
C LEU A 62 11.64 20.49 -65.01
N LYS A 63 12.71 20.75 -64.25
CA LYS A 63 13.84 21.59 -64.70
C LYS A 63 14.55 20.99 -65.92
N ASN A 64 14.76 19.66 -65.94
CA ASN A 64 15.37 18.98 -67.08
C ASN A 64 14.44 18.97 -68.30
N GLN A 65 13.13 18.74 -68.11
CA GLN A 65 12.14 18.80 -69.19
C GLN A 65 12.04 20.19 -69.84
N LEU A 66 12.11 21.26 -69.05
CA LEU A 66 12.19 22.63 -69.55
C LEU A 66 13.47 22.88 -70.36
N LYS A 67 14.60 22.34 -69.89
CA LYS A 67 15.89 22.44 -70.59
C LYS A 67 15.87 21.70 -71.94
N ASP A 68 15.31 20.49 -72.00
CA ASP A 68 15.21 19.70 -73.23
C ASP A 68 14.26 20.31 -74.26
N ARG A 69 13.13 20.90 -73.82
CA ARG A 69 12.19 21.61 -74.72
C ARG A 69 12.79 22.87 -75.32
N SER A 70 13.72 23.53 -74.63
CA SER A 70 14.44 24.71 -75.14
C SER A 70 15.38 24.39 -76.31
N TYR A 71 15.74 23.12 -76.55
CA TYR A 71 16.75 22.72 -77.54
C TYR A 71 16.18 22.12 -78.85
N LYS A 72 14.85 22.01 -79.01
CA LYS A 72 14.23 21.38 -80.19
C LYS A 72 13.02 22.15 -80.71
N LEU A 73 13.21 23.18 -81.55
CA LEU A 73 12.07 23.81 -82.24
C LEU A 73 12.40 24.35 -83.64
N ASP A 74 11.78 23.75 -84.65
CA ASP A 74 11.39 24.36 -85.93
C ASP A 74 9.87 24.11 -86.03
N ILE A 75 9.04 25.09 -85.61
CA ILE A 75 7.60 24.91 -85.31
C ILE A 75 6.78 26.14 -85.77
N SER A 76 5.56 25.91 -86.28
CA SER A 76 4.61 26.94 -86.71
C SER A 76 4.17 27.90 -85.58
N GLN A 77 3.86 29.16 -85.92
CA GLN A 77 3.53 30.24 -84.97
C GLN A 77 2.44 29.89 -83.94
N GLU A 78 1.41 29.13 -84.33
CA GLU A 78 0.28 28.76 -83.46
C GLU A 78 0.70 27.75 -82.37
N LYS A 79 1.55 26.78 -82.73
CA LYS A 79 2.14 25.81 -81.79
C LYS A 79 3.21 26.45 -80.90
N ALA A 80 3.91 27.47 -81.40
CA ALA A 80 4.86 28.24 -80.61
C ALA A 80 4.16 29.01 -79.48
N ALA A 81 3.04 29.68 -79.77
CA ALA A 81 2.23 30.38 -78.76
C ALA A 81 1.64 29.43 -77.70
N GLU A 82 1.18 28.24 -78.11
CA GLU A 82 0.69 27.22 -77.17
C GLU A 82 1.83 26.68 -76.27
N CYS A 83 3.04 26.52 -76.82
CA CYS A 83 4.21 26.10 -76.08
C CYS A 83 4.67 27.16 -75.06
N GLU A 84 4.60 28.44 -75.43
CA GLU A 84 4.97 29.57 -74.57
C GLU A 84 4.00 29.70 -73.38
N LYS A 85 2.68 29.54 -73.63
CA LYS A 85 1.67 29.50 -72.57
C LYS A 85 1.88 28.33 -71.60
N LYS A 86 2.21 27.13 -72.11
CA LYS A 86 2.54 25.96 -71.27
C LYS A 86 3.82 26.16 -70.47
N SER A 87 4.83 26.81 -71.05
CA SER A 87 6.08 27.16 -70.38
C SER A 87 5.86 28.12 -69.20
N LEU A 88 5.05 29.16 -69.39
CA LEU A 88 4.68 30.11 -68.32
C LEU A 88 3.93 29.43 -67.17
N ILE A 89 2.99 28.54 -67.46
CA ILE A 89 2.27 27.77 -66.44
C ILE A 89 3.24 26.88 -65.66
N GLN A 90 4.16 26.19 -66.34
CA GLN A 90 5.17 25.36 -65.69
C GLN A 90 6.14 26.18 -64.82
N GLN A 91 6.52 27.39 -65.24
CA GLN A 91 7.34 28.29 -64.43
C GLN A 91 6.62 28.75 -63.16
N ASP A 92 5.32 29.06 -63.24
CA ASP A 92 4.50 29.43 -62.06
C ASP A 92 4.33 28.26 -61.09
N GLU A 93 4.09 27.03 -61.59
CA GLU A 93 4.06 25.81 -60.76
C GLU A 93 5.39 25.57 -60.05
N ILE A 94 6.51 25.72 -60.76
CA ILE A 94 7.84 25.60 -60.16
C ILE A 94 8.06 26.64 -59.07
N LEU A 95 7.66 27.90 -59.28
CA LEU A 95 7.77 28.96 -58.27
C LEU A 95 6.91 28.68 -57.04
N LYS A 96 5.70 28.13 -57.22
CA LYS A 96 4.84 27.67 -56.10
C LYS A 96 5.54 26.56 -55.30
N LEU A 97 6.12 25.57 -55.98
CA LEU A 97 6.89 24.50 -55.33
C LEU A 97 8.09 25.04 -54.54
N PHE A 98 8.83 26.02 -55.06
CA PHE A 98 9.93 26.66 -54.35
C PHE A 98 9.48 27.37 -53.07
N ARG A 99 8.34 28.07 -53.11
CA ARG A 99 7.78 28.72 -51.91
C ARG A 99 7.38 27.70 -50.86
N SER A 100 6.69 26.62 -51.27
CA SER A 100 6.31 25.52 -50.36
C SER A 100 7.50 24.78 -49.76
N GLU A 101 8.57 24.56 -50.53
CA GLU A 101 9.81 23.96 -50.02
C GLU A 101 10.48 24.85 -48.95
N SER A 102 10.46 26.17 -49.15
CA SER A 102 11.02 27.14 -48.20
C SER A 102 10.25 27.15 -46.88
N THR A 103 8.91 27.19 -46.93
CA THR A 103 8.08 27.18 -45.72
C THR A 103 8.24 25.87 -44.93
N LEU A 104 8.30 24.73 -45.62
CA LEU A 104 8.51 23.43 -44.98
C LEU A 104 9.87 23.34 -44.28
N LYS A 105 10.93 23.95 -44.82
CA LYS A 105 12.25 23.99 -44.18
C LYS A 105 12.26 24.82 -42.90
N GLU A 106 11.56 25.95 -42.87
CA GLU A 106 11.41 26.78 -41.67
C GLU A 106 10.61 26.06 -40.59
N ASP A 107 9.52 25.40 -40.98
CA ASP A 107 8.69 24.60 -40.07
C ASP A 107 9.47 23.42 -39.48
N LEU A 108 10.28 22.74 -40.30
CA LEU A 108 11.14 21.63 -39.87
C LEU A 108 12.17 22.09 -38.83
N LEU A 109 12.87 23.20 -39.09
CA LEU A 109 13.84 23.77 -38.15
C LEU A 109 13.19 24.20 -36.82
N SER A 110 12.02 24.84 -36.90
CA SER A 110 11.22 25.22 -35.73
C SER A 110 10.76 24.00 -34.92
N ALA A 111 10.35 22.93 -35.59
CA ALA A 111 9.99 21.66 -34.95
C ALA A 111 11.20 20.99 -34.27
N GLU A 112 12.37 21.00 -34.91
CA GLU A 112 13.60 20.41 -34.38
C GLU A 112 14.12 21.14 -33.14
N ILE A 113 14.10 22.48 -33.14
CA ILE A 113 14.44 23.30 -31.97
C ILE A 113 13.50 23.01 -30.79
N ARG A 114 12.19 22.94 -31.06
CA ARG A 114 11.18 22.58 -30.04
C ARG A 114 11.43 21.18 -29.47
N LEU A 115 11.77 20.21 -30.32
CA LEU A 115 12.07 18.84 -29.91
C LEU A 115 13.32 18.79 -29.01
N ASN A 116 14.39 19.49 -29.36
CA ASN A 116 15.64 19.49 -28.60
C ASN A 116 15.50 20.18 -27.23
N ARG A 117 14.80 21.32 -27.16
CA ARG A 117 14.48 21.97 -25.87
C ARG A 117 13.67 21.03 -24.98
N SER A 118 12.64 20.41 -25.55
CA SER A 118 11.78 19.49 -24.82
C SER A 118 12.52 18.22 -24.37
N ARG A 119 13.55 17.76 -25.10
CA ARG A 119 14.42 16.64 -24.68
C ARG A 119 15.28 17.01 -23.47
N LEU A 120 15.80 18.23 -23.40
CA LEU A 120 16.63 18.70 -22.28
C LEU A 120 15.80 18.85 -21.00
N GLU A 121 14.65 19.54 -21.09
CA GLU A 121 13.70 19.70 -19.98
C GLU A 121 13.26 18.34 -19.44
N HIS A 122 13.01 17.38 -20.34
CA HIS A 122 12.67 16.01 -19.99
C HIS A 122 13.80 15.27 -19.25
N LYS A 123 15.06 15.40 -19.68
CA LYS A 123 16.20 14.83 -18.93
C LYS A 123 16.28 15.39 -17.51
N GLN A 124 16.08 16.69 -17.34
CA GLN A 124 16.09 17.35 -16.02
C GLN A 124 14.93 16.88 -15.13
N LEU A 125 13.72 16.75 -15.69
CA LEU A 125 12.55 16.26 -14.96
C LEU A 125 12.72 14.79 -14.54
N ARG A 126 13.31 13.92 -15.38
CA ARG A 126 13.64 12.54 -14.97
C ARG A 126 14.57 12.51 -13.76
N GLN A 127 15.63 13.32 -13.80
CA GLN A 127 16.58 13.40 -12.70
C GLN A 127 15.88 13.86 -11.41
N LYS A 128 15.09 14.93 -11.49
CA LYS A 128 14.35 15.46 -10.34
C LYS A 128 13.32 14.46 -9.79
N HIS A 129 12.62 13.72 -10.65
CA HIS A 129 11.70 12.67 -10.23
C HIS A 129 12.42 11.52 -9.52
N SER A 130 13.56 11.07 -10.06
CA SER A 130 14.41 10.06 -9.43
C SER A 130 14.91 10.50 -8.04
N ASP A 131 15.37 11.75 -7.92
CA ASP A 131 15.84 12.32 -6.66
C ASP A 131 14.70 12.43 -5.63
N LEU A 132 13.52 12.89 -6.05
CA LEU A 132 12.33 12.96 -5.19
C LEU A 132 11.89 11.59 -4.71
N LYS A 133 11.87 10.58 -5.59
CA LYS A 133 11.57 9.19 -5.24
C LYS A 133 12.57 8.65 -4.21
N THR A 134 13.86 8.86 -4.44
CA THR A 134 14.92 8.45 -3.50
C THR A 134 14.76 9.11 -2.13
N ARG A 135 14.41 10.40 -2.09
CA ARG A 135 14.16 11.13 -0.85
C ARG A 135 12.91 10.63 -0.12
N GLN A 136 11.85 10.33 -0.87
CA GLN A 136 10.61 9.75 -0.35
C GLN A 136 10.87 8.39 0.29
N ASP A 137 11.64 7.52 -0.38
CA ASP A 137 12.01 6.19 0.13
C ASP A 137 12.84 6.29 1.42
N ARG A 138 13.77 7.25 1.50
CA ARG A 138 14.54 7.51 2.74
C ARG A 138 13.65 7.96 3.89
N ILE A 139 12.75 8.92 3.66
CA ILE A 139 11.81 9.39 4.70
C ILE A 139 10.95 8.24 5.18
N ARG A 140 10.41 7.43 4.27
CA ARG A 140 9.60 6.25 4.59
C ARG A 140 10.37 5.26 5.46
N THR A 141 11.63 5.03 5.14
CA THR A 141 12.52 4.13 5.91
C THR A 141 12.73 4.66 7.32
N VAL A 142 13.04 5.95 7.47
CA VAL A 142 13.22 6.58 8.79
C VAL A 142 11.93 6.53 9.60
N LEU A 143 10.76 6.80 8.99
CA LEU A 143 9.47 6.71 9.68
C LEU A 143 9.21 5.30 10.20
N LYS A 144 9.47 4.25 9.38
CA LYS A 144 9.34 2.85 9.83
C LYS A 144 10.27 2.52 11.00
N ILE A 145 11.51 3.00 10.98
CA ILE A 145 12.46 2.81 12.09
C ILE A 145 11.95 3.50 13.36
N ARG A 146 11.50 4.76 13.26
CA ARG A 146 10.98 5.51 14.40
C ARG A 146 9.69 4.90 14.95
N GLU A 147 8.81 4.39 14.09
CA GLU A 147 7.62 3.65 14.51
C GLU A 147 8.02 2.40 15.29
N ARG A 148 8.95 1.58 14.78
CA ARG A 148 9.50 0.42 15.50
C ARG A 148 10.04 0.80 16.88
N GLU A 149 10.94 1.79 16.96
CA GLU A 149 11.53 2.26 18.22
C GLU A 149 10.44 2.73 19.21
N LEU A 150 9.44 3.46 18.72
CA LEU A 150 8.33 3.97 19.52
C LEU A 150 7.47 2.83 20.06
N MET A 151 7.16 1.82 19.22
CA MET A 151 6.35 0.66 19.61
C MET A 151 7.09 -0.26 20.57
N THR A 152 8.39 -0.50 20.38
CA THR A 152 9.23 -1.27 21.31
C THR A 152 9.30 -0.58 22.68
N CYS A 153 9.54 0.74 22.70
CA CYS A 153 9.59 1.51 23.95
C CYS A 153 8.25 1.52 24.68
N TYR A 154 7.13 1.58 23.95
CA TYR A 154 5.79 1.59 24.53
C TYR A 154 5.34 0.23 25.07
N SER A 155 5.62 -0.84 24.32
CA SER A 155 5.43 -2.23 24.76
C SER A 155 6.12 -2.46 26.11
N ALA A 156 7.43 -2.15 26.18
CA ALA A 156 8.24 -2.32 27.39
C ALA A 156 7.75 -1.48 28.60
N LYS A 157 7.08 -0.35 28.36
CA LYS A 157 6.66 0.58 29.43
C LYS A 157 5.26 0.32 29.97
N THR A 158 4.33 -0.16 29.13
CA THR A 158 2.89 -0.18 29.48
C THR A 158 2.31 -1.57 29.60
N ASN A 159 2.94 -2.60 29.01
CA ASN A 159 2.42 -3.97 28.92
C ASN A 159 0.99 -4.06 28.33
N THR A 160 0.53 -2.99 27.65
CA THR A 160 -0.80 -2.90 27.04
C THR A 160 -0.77 -2.98 25.52
N PHE A 161 0.42 -3.09 24.92
CA PHE A 161 0.60 -3.28 23.49
C PHE A 161 1.66 -4.36 23.26
N CYS A 162 1.40 -5.27 22.32
CA CYS A 162 2.35 -6.27 21.88
C CYS A 162 2.27 -6.45 20.36
N GLY A 163 3.32 -6.01 19.66
CA GLY A 163 3.56 -6.34 18.25
C GLY A 163 4.59 -7.47 18.08
N PHE A 164 4.80 -8.29 19.12
CA PHE A 164 5.69 -9.46 19.13
C PHE A 164 7.17 -9.25 18.74
N GLU A 165 7.62 -8.01 18.60
CA GLU A 165 9.02 -7.68 18.29
C GLU A 165 10.00 -8.10 19.39
N ASP A 166 9.54 -8.12 20.64
CA ASP A 166 10.33 -8.58 21.78
C ASP A 166 10.40 -10.13 21.80
N PRO A 167 11.58 -10.74 22.01
CA PRO A 167 11.71 -12.19 22.19
C PRO A 167 10.82 -12.77 23.29
N ASP A 168 10.53 -12.01 24.35
CA ASP A 168 9.69 -12.44 25.48
C ASP A 168 8.19 -12.32 25.19
N ILE A 169 7.81 -12.00 23.94
CA ILE A 169 6.42 -11.92 23.44
C ILE A 169 5.48 -11.14 24.37
N CYS A 170 6.00 -10.11 25.04
CA CYS A 170 5.27 -9.25 25.98
C CYS A 170 4.54 -10.00 27.10
N GLY A 171 5.07 -11.16 27.51
CA GLY A 171 4.47 -12.01 28.54
C GLY A 171 3.26 -12.82 28.08
N PHE A 172 3.03 -12.92 26.77
CA PHE A 172 2.14 -13.95 26.23
C PHE A 172 2.72 -15.34 26.50
N THR A 173 1.85 -16.33 26.66
CA THR A 173 2.27 -17.69 26.99
C THR A 173 1.41 -18.70 26.26
N ASN A 174 2.04 -19.68 25.60
CA ASN A 174 1.33 -20.89 25.21
C ASN A 174 0.88 -21.65 26.47
N ILE A 175 -0.24 -22.36 26.37
CA ILE A 175 -0.71 -23.20 27.46
C ILE A 175 0.16 -24.46 27.54
N ASN A 176 0.46 -24.90 28.77
CA ASN A 176 1.31 -26.07 29.00
C ASN A 176 0.50 -27.24 29.60
N ASP A 177 -0.80 -27.33 29.28
CA ASP A 177 -1.67 -28.41 29.75
C ASP A 177 -2.22 -29.24 28.59
N THR A 178 -3.32 -29.97 28.82
CA THR A 178 -3.92 -30.88 27.82
C THR A 178 -5.10 -30.27 27.06
N SER A 179 -5.31 -28.96 27.20
CA SER A 179 -6.41 -28.24 26.55
C SER A 179 -6.15 -27.89 25.08
N ASP A 180 -4.91 -28.02 24.61
CA ASP A 180 -4.54 -27.88 23.20
C ASP A 180 -3.61 -28.98 22.68
N TYR A 181 -3.35 -28.96 21.36
CA TYR A 181 -2.60 -30.01 20.65
C TYR A 181 -1.22 -29.54 20.17
N PHE A 182 -0.99 -28.23 20.02
CA PHE A 182 0.27 -27.66 19.57
C PHE A 182 0.34 -26.16 19.89
N ASP A 183 1.51 -25.54 19.71
CA ASP A 183 1.76 -24.17 20.14
C ASP A 183 1.68 -23.13 19.01
N TRP A 184 1.36 -21.89 19.39
CA TRP A 184 1.64 -20.72 18.56
C TRP A 184 3.15 -20.48 18.50
N VAL A 185 3.63 -20.12 17.31
CA VAL A 185 5.06 -19.89 17.05
C VAL A 185 5.29 -18.44 16.68
N ARG A 186 6.33 -17.83 17.24
CA ARG A 186 6.80 -16.51 16.84
C ARG A 186 7.64 -16.65 15.56
N THR A 187 7.30 -15.91 14.52
CA THR A 187 8.01 -15.96 13.24
C THR A 187 8.24 -14.57 12.65
N GLN A 188 8.98 -14.51 11.56
CA GLN A 188 9.23 -13.32 10.75
C GLN A 188 9.22 -13.69 9.26
N GLY A 189 8.87 -12.72 8.41
CA GLY A 189 8.84 -12.92 6.95
C GLY A 189 7.70 -13.84 6.49
N THR A 190 7.90 -14.53 5.37
CA THR A 190 6.90 -15.45 4.80
C THR A 190 6.79 -16.73 5.62
N THR A 191 5.57 -17.22 5.84
CA THR A 191 5.38 -18.54 6.45
C THR A 191 5.95 -19.65 5.55
N PRO A 192 6.35 -20.80 6.11
CA PRO A 192 6.95 -21.90 5.34
C PRO A 192 6.04 -22.45 4.24
N SER A 193 4.72 -22.38 4.46
CA SER A 193 3.70 -22.85 3.54
C SER A 193 3.47 -21.87 2.39
N LYS A 194 3.55 -22.35 1.15
CA LYS A 194 3.33 -21.51 -0.04
C LYS A 194 1.85 -21.13 -0.18
N ARG A 195 1.62 -19.85 -0.51
CA ARG A 195 0.27 -19.25 -0.71
C ARG A 195 -0.59 -19.30 0.56
N THR A 196 0.03 -19.09 1.71
CA THR A 196 -0.62 -18.88 3.00
C THR A 196 0.17 -17.90 3.84
N GLY A 197 -0.47 -17.48 4.94
CA GLY A 197 0.13 -16.57 5.91
C GLY A 197 0.46 -15.20 5.33
N PRO A 198 0.88 -14.26 6.18
CA PRO A 198 1.34 -12.95 5.72
C PRO A 198 2.74 -13.06 5.13
N SER A 199 3.06 -12.21 4.15
CA SER A 199 4.44 -12.10 3.64
C SER A 199 5.36 -11.29 4.55
N LYS A 200 4.79 -10.49 5.46
CA LYS A 200 5.46 -9.48 6.29
C LYS A 200 4.63 -9.18 7.54
N ASP A 201 5.29 -8.71 8.60
CA ASP A 201 4.65 -8.30 9.84
C ASP A 201 3.71 -7.10 9.64
N HIS A 202 2.72 -6.93 10.52
CA HIS A 202 1.82 -5.78 10.45
C HIS A 202 2.45 -4.54 11.09
N THR A 203 3.13 -4.71 12.23
CA THR A 203 3.66 -3.61 13.07
C THR A 203 4.53 -2.62 12.29
N CYS A 204 5.49 -3.11 11.51
CA CYS A 204 6.49 -2.34 10.77
C CYS A 204 6.34 -2.49 9.24
N ASP A 205 5.44 -3.37 8.78
CA ASP A 205 5.25 -3.68 7.37
C ASP A 205 6.57 -4.15 6.71
N THR A 206 7.28 -5.08 7.36
CA THR A 206 8.64 -5.52 7.01
C THR A 206 8.82 -7.05 7.01
N LEU A 207 9.87 -7.53 6.35
CA LEU A 207 10.24 -8.95 6.38
C LEU A 207 10.96 -9.35 7.69
N THR A 208 11.36 -8.37 8.50
CA THR A 208 12.16 -8.56 9.72
C THR A 208 11.41 -8.30 11.01
N GLY A 209 10.17 -7.81 10.92
CA GLY A 209 9.29 -7.74 12.08
C GLY A 209 8.65 -9.09 12.36
N HIS A 210 8.04 -9.19 13.51
CA HIS A 210 7.61 -10.46 14.08
C HIS A 210 6.12 -10.50 14.33
N PHE A 211 5.56 -11.70 14.25
CA PHE A 211 4.16 -11.96 14.56
C PHE A 211 4.02 -13.39 15.09
N MET A 212 2.87 -13.69 15.69
CA MET A 212 2.55 -15.04 16.12
C MET A 212 1.74 -15.73 15.03
N PHE A 213 2.06 -17.00 14.75
CA PHE A 213 1.29 -17.79 13.80
C PHE A 213 1.14 -19.24 14.25
N ILE A 214 0.14 -19.91 13.69
CA ILE A 214 0.01 -21.36 13.73
C ILE A 214 0.31 -21.96 12.36
N GLU A 215 1.11 -23.02 12.34
CA GLU A 215 1.33 -23.84 11.14
C GLU A 215 0.27 -24.94 11.10
N ALA A 216 -0.65 -24.84 10.14
CA ALA A 216 -1.74 -25.82 10.02
C ALA A 216 -1.28 -27.15 9.41
N SER A 217 -0.14 -27.17 8.72
CA SER A 217 0.35 -28.37 8.03
C SER A 217 0.53 -29.55 8.98
N ALA A 218 -0.04 -30.70 8.58
CA ALA A 218 0.10 -31.99 9.26
C ALA A 218 -0.40 -32.05 10.72
N LYS A 219 -1.22 -31.09 11.17
CA LYS A 219 -1.84 -31.11 12.52
C LYS A 219 -3.11 -31.94 12.60
N GLY A 220 -3.79 -32.16 11.47
CA GLY A 220 -5.11 -32.80 11.42
C GLY A 220 -6.24 -31.80 11.70
N ARG A 221 -7.46 -32.16 11.29
CA ARG A 221 -8.66 -31.34 11.50
C ARG A 221 -9.04 -31.27 12.98
N GLY A 222 -9.32 -30.06 13.45
CA GLY A 222 -9.81 -29.81 14.81
C GLY A 222 -8.72 -29.67 15.86
N SER A 223 -7.45 -29.87 15.49
CA SER A 223 -6.32 -29.56 16.38
C SER A 223 -6.28 -28.07 16.65
N ASN A 224 -6.06 -27.69 17.90
CA ASN A 224 -6.01 -26.30 18.33
C ASN A 224 -4.68 -25.95 19.00
N ALA A 225 -4.42 -24.64 19.06
CA ALA A 225 -3.33 -24.01 19.80
C ALA A 225 -3.86 -22.80 20.55
N ILE A 226 -3.53 -22.64 21.83
CA ILE A 226 -4.06 -21.54 22.66
C ILE A 226 -2.92 -20.67 23.18
N LEU A 227 -2.95 -19.39 22.81
CA LEU A 227 -2.03 -18.36 23.31
C LEU A 227 -2.76 -17.43 24.29
N TYR A 228 -2.30 -17.38 25.54
CA TYR A 228 -2.81 -16.47 26.56
C TYR A 228 -2.02 -15.18 26.62
N SER A 229 -2.73 -14.08 26.81
CA SER A 229 -2.13 -12.79 27.16
C SER A 229 -1.73 -12.73 28.64
N PRO A 230 -0.91 -11.73 29.03
CA PRO A 230 -0.84 -11.27 30.41
C PRO A 230 -2.22 -10.88 30.95
N MET A 231 -2.34 -10.77 32.27
CA MET A 231 -3.58 -10.32 32.90
C MET A 231 -3.74 -8.80 32.79
N TYR A 232 -4.84 -8.35 32.18
CA TYR A 232 -5.22 -6.95 32.08
C TYR A 232 -6.21 -6.58 33.17
N ARG A 233 -6.18 -5.31 33.60
CA ARG A 233 -7.15 -4.76 34.56
C ARG A 233 -7.32 -3.25 34.35
N GLY A 234 -8.55 -2.78 34.40
CA GLY A 234 -8.94 -1.38 34.21
C GLY A 234 -9.99 -0.90 35.22
N LEU A 235 -10.22 0.41 35.27
CA LEU A 235 -11.25 1.02 36.14
C LEU A 235 -12.57 1.32 35.42
N ASN A 236 -12.48 1.48 34.10
CA ASN A 236 -13.58 1.77 33.19
C ASN A 236 -13.63 0.65 32.14
N GLU A 237 -14.52 0.78 31.17
CA GLU A 237 -14.47 -0.04 29.97
C GLU A 237 -13.13 0.13 29.25
N GLN A 238 -12.73 -0.90 28.51
CA GLN A 238 -11.49 -0.93 27.74
C GLN A 238 -11.79 -1.42 26.32
N CYS A 239 -10.92 -1.07 25.38
CA CYS A 239 -10.97 -1.59 24.03
C CYS A 239 -9.78 -2.51 23.79
N LEU A 240 -10.05 -3.75 23.41
CA LEU A 240 -9.08 -4.65 22.81
C LEU A 240 -9.11 -4.46 21.30
N ASP A 241 -7.94 -4.23 20.70
CA ASP A 241 -7.74 -4.11 19.26
C ASP A 241 -6.53 -4.97 18.86
N PHE A 242 -6.67 -5.80 17.83
CA PHE A 242 -5.61 -6.64 17.31
C PHE A 242 -5.75 -6.84 15.80
N PHE A 243 -4.67 -7.27 15.16
CA PHE A 243 -4.67 -7.62 13.74
C PHE A 243 -4.51 -9.12 13.56
N TYR A 244 -5.18 -9.66 12.54
CA TYR A 244 -5.07 -11.06 12.16
C TYR A 244 -4.91 -11.21 10.64
N HIS A 245 -4.29 -12.30 10.21
CA HIS A 245 -4.16 -12.67 8.80
C HIS A 245 -4.55 -14.15 8.63
N MET A 246 -5.43 -14.40 7.68
CA MET A 246 -6.07 -15.69 7.45
C MET A 246 -6.22 -15.91 5.94
N PHE A 247 -5.16 -16.40 5.30
CA PHE A 247 -5.13 -16.63 3.85
C PHE A 247 -4.78 -18.07 3.52
N GLY A 248 -5.65 -18.73 2.76
CA GLY A 248 -5.44 -20.11 2.34
C GLY A 248 -6.72 -20.92 2.22
N ARG A 249 -6.66 -22.02 1.45
CA ARG A 249 -7.83 -22.88 1.17
C ARG A 249 -8.28 -23.69 2.39
N HIS A 250 -7.36 -23.99 3.30
CA HIS A 250 -7.59 -24.87 4.45
C HIS A 250 -7.43 -24.10 5.77
N VAL A 251 -7.64 -22.78 5.73
CA VAL A 251 -7.67 -21.97 6.94
C VAL A 251 -8.86 -22.41 7.79
N GLY A 252 -8.60 -22.69 9.06
CA GLY A 252 -9.63 -23.08 10.00
C GLY A 252 -10.24 -21.89 10.73
N THR A 253 -10.27 -21.95 12.05
CA THR A 253 -10.97 -20.97 12.89
C THR A 253 -10.01 -20.21 13.79
N LEU A 254 -10.19 -18.90 13.91
CA LEU A 254 -9.62 -18.11 14.99
C LEU A 254 -10.73 -17.75 15.98
N ASN A 255 -10.68 -18.30 17.19
CA ASN A 255 -11.53 -17.88 18.31
C ASN A 255 -10.74 -16.94 19.23
N VAL A 256 -11.40 -15.90 19.72
CA VAL A 256 -10.85 -15.00 20.73
C VAL A 256 -11.76 -14.99 21.95
N TYR A 257 -11.14 -15.15 23.11
CA TYR A 257 -11.79 -15.19 24.41
C TYR A 257 -11.32 -14.01 25.25
N ALA A 258 -12.20 -13.48 26.08
CA ALA A 258 -11.88 -12.46 27.07
C ALA A 258 -12.62 -12.77 28.36
N GLN A 259 -11.91 -13.26 29.38
CA GLN A 259 -12.55 -13.77 30.59
C GLN A 259 -11.73 -13.48 31.85
N ALA A 260 -12.43 -13.44 32.99
CA ALA A 260 -11.79 -13.32 34.29
C ALA A 260 -11.09 -14.64 34.68
N SER A 261 -10.07 -14.53 35.53
CA SER A 261 -9.39 -15.72 36.07
C SER A 261 -10.40 -16.64 36.78
N GLY A 262 -10.42 -17.92 36.37
CA GLY A 262 -11.32 -18.95 36.91
C GLY A 262 -12.72 -18.98 36.31
N ASP A 263 -13.05 -18.13 35.33
CA ASP A 263 -14.31 -18.19 34.58
C ASP A 263 -14.19 -19.13 33.38
N THR A 264 -15.32 -19.69 32.91
CA THR A 264 -15.35 -20.61 31.76
C THR A 264 -15.07 -19.88 30.44
N MET A 265 -14.33 -20.53 29.53
CA MET A 265 -14.06 -19.99 28.19
C MET A 265 -15.34 -19.83 27.37
N LYS A 266 -15.66 -18.58 27.03
CA LYS A 266 -16.73 -18.24 26.09
C LYS A 266 -16.18 -17.40 24.96
N VAL A 267 -16.44 -17.83 23.73
CA VAL A 267 -15.99 -17.15 22.52
C VAL A 267 -16.59 -15.75 22.49
N ALA A 268 -15.72 -14.74 22.50
CA ALA A 268 -16.09 -13.33 22.43
C ALA A 268 -16.04 -12.82 20.98
N TRP A 269 -15.16 -13.37 20.15
CA TRP A 269 -15.05 -13.06 18.73
C TRP A 269 -14.56 -14.27 17.93
N ARG A 270 -14.93 -14.37 16.66
CA ARG A 270 -14.55 -15.47 15.77
C ARG A 270 -14.39 -15.02 14.32
N ALA A 271 -13.39 -15.57 13.64
CA ALA A 271 -13.31 -15.63 12.19
C ALA A 271 -13.06 -17.08 11.72
N PHE A 272 -13.53 -17.41 10.51
CA PHE A 272 -13.41 -18.74 9.93
C PHE A 272 -13.05 -18.69 8.45
N GLY A 273 -12.18 -19.60 8.01
CA GLY A 273 -11.83 -19.76 6.61
C GLY A 273 -10.97 -18.63 6.05
N ASN A 274 -10.89 -18.56 4.73
CA ASN A 274 -10.10 -17.57 4.02
C ASN A 274 -10.70 -16.15 4.17
N GLN A 275 -9.92 -15.22 4.70
CA GLN A 275 -10.26 -13.80 4.88
C GLN A 275 -9.54 -12.91 3.87
N GLY A 276 -8.63 -13.49 3.07
CA GLY A 276 -7.88 -12.80 2.02
C GLY A 276 -6.44 -12.51 2.42
N ASP A 277 -5.63 -12.12 1.43
CA ASP A 277 -4.20 -11.85 1.62
C ASP A 277 -3.95 -10.41 2.10
N HIS A 278 -4.45 -10.09 3.28
CA HIS A 278 -4.23 -8.81 3.95
C HIS A 278 -4.46 -8.96 5.46
N TRP A 279 -3.75 -8.13 6.23
CA TRP A 279 -4.00 -7.98 7.66
C TRP A 279 -5.37 -7.32 7.87
N THR A 280 -6.19 -7.93 8.72
CA THR A 280 -7.52 -7.46 9.07
C THR A 280 -7.58 -7.08 10.55
N ASN A 281 -8.24 -5.98 10.87
CA ASN A 281 -8.38 -5.48 12.23
C ASN A 281 -9.65 -6.05 12.90
N ALA A 282 -9.56 -6.43 14.17
CA ALA A 282 -10.69 -6.83 14.99
C ALA A 282 -10.68 -6.10 16.33
N ARG A 283 -11.88 -5.79 16.83
CA ARG A 283 -12.07 -5.07 18.10
C ARG A 283 -13.07 -5.75 19.02
N LEU A 284 -12.72 -5.81 20.30
CA LEU A 284 -13.62 -6.26 21.36
C LEU A 284 -13.80 -5.12 22.38
N ALA A 285 -15.06 -4.76 22.64
CA ALA A 285 -15.40 -3.82 23.70
C ALA A 285 -15.50 -4.59 25.03
N ILE A 286 -14.52 -4.36 25.91
CA ILE A 286 -14.42 -4.98 27.23
C ILE A 286 -15.26 -4.18 28.22
N PRO A 287 -16.34 -4.75 28.77
CA PRO A 287 -17.16 -4.03 29.73
C PRO A 287 -16.37 -3.71 31.00
N ARG A 288 -16.73 -2.58 31.62
CA ARG A 288 -16.12 -2.07 32.85
C ARG A 288 -16.08 -3.10 33.98
N GLU A 289 -17.08 -3.95 34.07
CA GLU A 289 -17.20 -4.97 35.10
C GLU A 289 -16.09 -6.03 34.97
N LEU A 290 -15.88 -6.52 33.74
CA LEU A 290 -14.80 -7.47 33.42
C LEU A 290 -13.43 -6.82 33.57
N ALA A 291 -13.26 -5.60 33.06
CA ALA A 291 -12.02 -4.84 33.20
C ALA A 291 -11.61 -4.68 34.67
N ARG A 292 -12.56 -4.44 35.59
CA ARG A 292 -12.29 -4.33 37.03
C ARG A 292 -11.98 -5.65 37.70
N ALA A 293 -12.70 -6.71 37.32
CA ALA A 293 -12.42 -8.05 37.81
C ALA A 293 -11.00 -8.47 37.44
N GLY A 294 -10.48 -7.98 36.32
CA GLY A 294 -9.23 -8.39 35.71
C GLY A 294 -9.49 -9.60 34.81
N TYR A 295 -8.90 -9.58 33.62
CA TYR A 295 -9.19 -10.55 32.57
C TYR A 295 -7.93 -10.92 31.80
N GLN A 296 -7.97 -12.10 31.18
CA GLN A 296 -6.99 -12.52 30.18
C GLN A 296 -7.69 -12.69 28.83
N ILE A 297 -6.92 -12.48 27.78
CA ILE A 297 -7.31 -12.76 26.41
C ILE A 297 -6.70 -14.11 26.03
N ALA A 298 -7.46 -14.95 25.34
CA ALA A 298 -6.92 -16.16 24.74
C ALA A 298 -7.19 -16.15 23.24
N PHE A 299 -6.17 -16.44 22.45
CA PHE A 299 -6.26 -16.65 21.01
C PHE A 299 -6.15 -18.14 20.74
N GLU A 300 -7.24 -18.73 20.22
CA GLU A 300 -7.28 -20.13 19.85
C GLU A 300 -7.34 -20.26 18.33
N GLY A 301 -6.29 -20.83 17.74
CA GLY A 301 -6.27 -21.20 16.34
C GLY A 301 -6.64 -22.67 16.20
N ILE A 302 -7.65 -22.98 15.39
CA ILE A 302 -8.12 -24.34 15.12
C ILE A 302 -7.85 -24.67 13.66
N THR A 303 -7.19 -25.78 13.39
CA THR A 303 -6.80 -26.20 12.04
C THR A 303 -7.91 -26.97 11.32
N GLU A 304 -7.97 -26.82 9.99
CA GLU A 304 -8.74 -27.70 9.11
C GLU A 304 -7.81 -28.71 8.42
N ASN A 305 -8.39 -29.65 7.66
CA ASN A 305 -7.58 -30.61 6.89
C ASN A 305 -6.89 -29.92 5.72
N GLY A 306 -5.56 -29.78 5.79
CA GLY A 306 -4.71 -29.41 4.66
C GLY A 306 -3.49 -28.60 5.07
N TYR A 307 -2.62 -28.31 4.09
CA TYR A 307 -1.36 -27.57 4.34
C TYR A 307 -1.51 -26.04 4.23
N GLN A 308 -2.63 -25.56 3.69
CA GLN A 308 -2.82 -24.14 3.41
C GLN A 308 -3.74 -23.47 4.45
N GLY A 309 -3.34 -23.50 5.72
CA GLY A 309 -4.22 -23.12 6.82
C GLY A 309 -3.67 -22.15 7.86
N ASP A 310 -2.57 -21.46 7.56
CA ASP A 310 -1.91 -20.57 8.53
C ASP A 310 -2.85 -19.47 9.02
N ILE A 311 -2.84 -19.26 10.34
CA ILE A 311 -3.51 -18.14 11.01
C ILE A 311 -2.43 -17.36 11.74
N SER A 312 -2.41 -16.05 11.56
CA SER A 312 -1.45 -15.16 12.21
C SER A 312 -2.14 -14.05 12.97
N ILE A 313 -1.53 -13.60 14.07
CA ILE A 313 -1.96 -12.44 14.86
C ILE A 313 -0.77 -11.51 15.10
N ASP A 314 -1.04 -10.21 15.13
CA ASP A 314 -0.06 -9.16 15.39
C ASP A 314 -0.74 -7.94 16.06
N ASP A 315 0.05 -7.01 16.57
CA ASP A 315 -0.40 -5.68 17.03
C ASP A 315 -1.50 -5.72 18.12
N VAL A 316 -1.43 -6.64 19.08
CA VAL A 316 -2.42 -6.77 20.16
C VAL A 316 -2.33 -5.58 21.12
N SER A 317 -3.44 -4.87 21.33
CA SER A 317 -3.47 -3.66 22.15
C SER A 317 -4.71 -3.54 23.03
N VAL A 318 -4.53 -3.03 24.25
CA VAL A 318 -5.58 -2.74 25.21
C VAL A 318 -5.53 -1.27 25.59
N THR A 319 -6.61 -0.55 25.34
CA THR A 319 -6.71 0.88 25.64
C THR A 319 -7.83 1.16 26.62
N ASP A 320 -7.60 2.13 27.52
CA ASP A 320 -8.64 2.59 28.45
C ASP A 320 -9.68 3.45 27.72
N GLY A 321 -10.96 3.11 27.91
CA GLY A 321 -12.10 3.78 27.28
C GLY A 321 -12.85 2.90 26.28
N PRO A 322 -13.95 3.42 25.73
CA PRO A 322 -14.71 2.71 24.71
C PRO A 322 -13.90 2.54 23.43
N CYS A 323 -14.22 1.52 22.65
CA CYS A 323 -13.60 1.34 21.34
C CYS A 323 -13.89 2.54 20.43
N PRO A 324 -12.90 2.96 19.60
CA PRO A 324 -13.12 3.99 18.58
C PRO A 324 -14.25 3.59 17.63
N ILE A 325 -15.09 4.56 17.28
CA ILE A 325 -16.11 4.40 16.24
C ILE A 325 -15.41 4.40 14.89
N ASP A 326 -15.62 3.34 14.12
CA ASP A 326 -15.01 3.12 12.81
C ASP A 326 -16.04 2.44 11.91
N GLU A 327 -16.27 3.02 10.73
CA GLU A 327 -17.27 2.53 9.77
C GLU A 327 -16.89 1.15 9.21
N LYS A 328 -15.61 0.79 9.23
CA LYS A 328 -15.09 -0.46 8.66
C LYS A 328 -14.89 -1.55 9.71
N VAL A 329 -14.73 -1.19 10.98
CA VAL A 329 -14.46 -2.13 12.07
C VAL A 329 -15.44 -1.94 13.21
N VAL A 330 -16.39 -2.86 13.32
CA VAL A 330 -17.39 -2.86 14.40
C VAL A 330 -16.84 -3.62 15.60
N ALA A 331 -16.77 -2.96 16.74
CA ALA A 331 -16.36 -3.60 17.99
C ALA A 331 -17.43 -4.58 18.50
N VAL A 332 -17.04 -5.82 18.77
CA VAL A 332 -17.92 -6.82 19.37
C VAL A 332 -17.90 -6.65 20.90
N ARG A 333 -19.06 -6.49 21.51
CA ARG A 333 -19.16 -6.36 22.96
C ARG A 333 -19.01 -7.71 23.65
N VAL A 334 -18.11 -7.81 24.61
CA VAL A 334 -17.93 -9.05 25.40
C VAL A 334 -19.09 -9.21 26.38
N GLU A 335 -19.71 -10.38 26.38
CA GLU A 335 -20.81 -10.71 27.28
C GLU A 335 -20.30 -11.24 28.62
N ILE A 336 -20.90 -10.79 29.73
CA ILE A 336 -20.58 -11.23 31.09
C ILE A 336 -21.83 -11.85 31.71
N ASN A 337 -21.83 -13.17 31.90
CA ASN A 337 -22.93 -13.88 32.55
C ASN A 337 -22.57 -14.36 33.97
N SER A 338 -21.32 -14.18 34.39
CA SER A 338 -20.78 -14.71 35.64
C SER A 338 -20.97 -13.74 36.81
N THR A 339 -21.83 -14.12 37.77
CA THR A 339 -22.11 -13.31 38.97
C THR A 339 -20.88 -13.08 39.86
N SER A 340 -19.89 -13.97 39.78
CA SER A 340 -18.60 -13.85 40.48
C SER A 340 -17.75 -12.70 39.94
N VAL A 341 -17.76 -12.48 38.62
CA VAL A 341 -17.04 -11.40 37.94
C VAL A 341 -17.59 -10.03 38.37
N LEU A 342 -18.92 -9.90 38.39
CA LEU A 342 -19.60 -8.67 38.84
C LEU A 342 -19.22 -8.33 40.29
N ARG A 343 -19.27 -9.32 41.19
CA ARG A 343 -18.89 -9.15 42.60
C ARG A 343 -17.44 -8.75 42.78
N THR A 344 -16.52 -9.39 42.05
CA THR A 344 -15.08 -9.11 42.15
C THR A 344 -14.76 -7.68 41.69
N GLY A 345 -15.36 -7.25 40.58
CA GLY A 345 -15.21 -5.88 40.08
C GLY A 345 -15.70 -4.82 41.07
N ASP A 346 -16.82 -5.08 41.75
CA ASP A 346 -17.38 -4.19 42.77
C ASP A 346 -16.51 -4.07 44.02
N VAL A 347 -15.96 -5.19 44.50
CA VAL A 347 -15.04 -5.21 45.65
C VAL A 347 -13.80 -4.37 45.35
N PHE A 348 -13.23 -4.54 44.15
CA PHE A 348 -12.07 -3.76 43.71
C PHE A 348 -12.38 -2.25 43.67
N ALA A 349 -13.50 -1.87 43.06
CA ALA A 349 -13.92 -0.47 42.99
C ALA A 349 -14.14 0.16 44.38
N LYS A 350 -14.76 -0.57 45.31
CA LYS A 350 -14.95 -0.12 46.70
C LYS A 350 -13.62 0.06 47.42
N LYS A 351 -12.67 -0.88 47.26
CA LYS A 351 -11.33 -0.81 47.87
C LYS A 351 -10.55 0.41 47.37
N LEU A 352 -10.62 0.70 46.06
CA LEU A 352 -9.98 1.87 45.48
C LEU A 352 -10.58 3.18 45.99
N LYS A 353 -11.91 3.30 46.02
CA LYS A 353 -12.60 4.48 46.59
C LYS A 353 -12.19 4.73 48.04
N ARG A 354 -12.06 3.68 48.87
CA ARG A 354 -11.58 3.79 50.26
C ARG A 354 -10.13 4.29 50.33
N LYS A 355 -9.23 3.78 49.47
CA LYS A 355 -7.83 4.27 49.40
C LYS A 355 -7.76 5.75 48.97
N LEU A 356 -8.54 6.16 47.98
CA LEU A 356 -8.56 7.54 47.49
C LEU A 356 -9.09 8.51 48.55
N ARG A 357 -10.15 8.14 49.28
CA ARG A 357 -10.67 8.91 50.42
C ARG A 357 -9.63 9.05 51.54
N LYS A 358 -8.91 7.98 51.89
CA LYS A 358 -7.83 8.04 52.89
C LYS A 358 -6.67 8.94 52.48
N ARG A 359 -6.36 9.06 51.19
CA ARG A 359 -5.34 10.00 50.68
C ARG A 359 -5.82 11.45 50.74
N ARG A 360 -7.08 11.72 50.36
CA ARG A 360 -7.67 13.06 50.41
C ARG A 360 -7.93 13.59 51.83
N GLY A 361 -8.06 12.72 52.83
CA GLY A 361 -8.16 13.12 54.24
C GLY A 361 -6.81 13.23 54.96
N ARG A 362 -5.68 13.02 54.25
CA ARG A 362 -4.31 13.17 54.76
C ARG A 362 -3.55 14.34 54.12
N GLN A 363 -4.03 14.85 52.98
CA GLN A 363 -3.72 16.19 52.47
C GLN A 363 -4.68 17.17 53.14
#